data_AF-X1PNB3-F1
#
_entry.id   AF-X1PNB3-F1
#
_cell.length_a   1.000
_cell.length_b   1.000
_cell.length_c   1.000
_cell.angle_alpha   90.00
_cell.angle_beta   90.00
_cell.angle_gamma   90.00
#
_symmetry.space_group_name_H-M   'P 1'
#
loop_
_entity.id
_entity.type
_entity.pdbx_description
1 polymer ?
#
loop_
_entity_poly.entity_id
_entity_poly.type
_entity_poly.pdbx_seq_one_letter_code
_entity_poly.pdbx_strand_id
1 'polypeptide(L)'
;AKPSDYQYEEQERWHEVGNIVEAVQKVTHRHHTLLERLGDASVKPITGLPIAAVVLFAAFWLIRFIGEGLIGYVGEPIFEKLWAPVMLKLSSLLGSEGFLGFLHSLLIGDLIDGEIDFGQSFGLLTTGLFVPLGAVLPYVFAFYVVLSFLEDLGYLPRLAVMVDTLMHKLGLHGFAIVPMMLGLGCNVPGVLSIRILETRRERFIAATILAIGVPCAALQAMVVGLVVEKGGLGSLGIVYATLFAVWVVLGFLLNRLFKGESPEI
;
A
#
# COMPACT_ATOMS: atom_id res chain seq x y z
N ALA A 1 -43.24 -6.89 15.54
CA ALA A 1 -44.23 -7.28 14.52
C ALA A 1 -44.80 -8.64 14.92
N LYS A 2 -46.13 -8.81 14.96
CA LYS A 2 -46.71 -10.15 15.14
C LYS A 2 -46.43 -10.95 13.86
N PRO A 3 -45.98 -12.23 13.94
CA PRO A 3 -45.89 -13.06 12.76
C PRO A 3 -47.29 -13.18 12.15
N SER A 4 -47.39 -13.01 10.84
CA SER A 4 -48.68 -13.07 10.17
C SER A 4 -49.17 -14.52 10.10
N ASP A 5 -50.42 -14.78 10.46
CA ASP A 5 -51.06 -16.11 10.44
C ASP A 5 -51.36 -16.66 9.02
N TYR A 6 -50.74 -16.11 7.98
CA TYR A 6 -50.97 -16.56 6.61
C TYR A 6 -50.12 -17.80 6.29
N GLN A 7 -50.78 -18.95 6.15
CA GLN A 7 -50.20 -20.15 5.54
C GLN A 7 -50.52 -20.14 4.05
N TYR A 8 -49.52 -19.80 3.24
CA TYR A 8 -49.59 -19.87 1.78
C TYR A 8 -48.92 -21.15 1.31
N GLU A 9 -49.47 -21.82 0.28
CA GLU A 9 -48.71 -22.83 -0.46
C GLU A 9 -47.54 -22.18 -1.22
N GLU A 10 -46.47 -22.93 -1.50
CA GLU A 10 -45.21 -22.37 -2.01
C GLU A 10 -45.41 -21.53 -3.29
N GLN A 11 -46.31 -21.96 -4.18
CA GLN A 11 -46.63 -21.25 -5.42
C GLN A 11 -47.41 -19.94 -5.17
N GLU A 12 -48.32 -19.93 -4.20
CA GLU A 12 -49.10 -18.73 -3.85
C GLU A 12 -48.22 -17.65 -3.22
N ARG A 13 -47.17 -18.05 -2.47
CA ARG A 13 -46.19 -17.10 -1.92
C ARG A 13 -45.46 -16.33 -3.01
N TRP A 14 -45.00 -17.03 -4.05
CA TRP A 14 -44.28 -16.38 -5.15
C TRP A 14 -45.18 -15.44 -5.95
N HIS A 15 -46.44 -15.82 -6.12
CA HIS A 15 -47.42 -14.97 -6.79
C HIS A 15 -47.69 -13.69 -5.99
N GLU A 16 -47.82 -13.80 -4.67
CA GLU A 16 -48.11 -12.65 -3.82
C GLU A 16 -46.89 -11.75 -3.61
N VAL A 17 -45.69 -12.34 -3.55
CA VAL A 17 -44.43 -11.58 -3.62
C VAL A 17 -44.35 -10.81 -4.95
N GLY A 18 -44.73 -11.43 -6.07
CA GLY A 18 -44.81 -10.76 -7.38
C GLY A 18 -45.75 -9.56 -7.37
N ASN A 19 -46.98 -9.74 -6.86
CA ASN A 19 -47.98 -8.68 -6.74
C ASN A 19 -47.49 -7.51 -5.87
N ILE A 20 -46.84 -7.82 -4.73
CA ILE A 20 -46.28 -6.80 -3.84
C ILE A 20 -45.12 -6.07 -4.51
N VAL A 21 -44.22 -6.80 -5.18
CA VAL A 21 -43.11 -6.20 -5.92
C VAL A 21 -43.65 -5.26 -6.99
N GLU A 22 -44.64 -5.68 -7.79
CA GLU A 22 -45.22 -4.87 -8.85
C GLU A 22 -45.98 -3.63 -8.33
N ALA A 23 -46.67 -3.76 -7.19
CA ALA A 23 -47.39 -2.66 -6.55
C ALA A 23 -46.45 -1.58 -5.96
N VAL A 24 -45.22 -1.96 -5.57
CA VAL A 24 -44.27 -1.08 -4.87
C VAL A 24 -43.13 -0.64 -5.78
N GLN A 25 -42.82 -1.40 -6.83
CA GLN A 25 -41.71 -1.14 -7.74
C GLN A 25 -42.06 -0.01 -8.73
N LYS A 26 -41.41 1.14 -8.55
CA LYS A 26 -41.36 2.17 -9.58
C LYS A 26 -40.18 1.90 -10.52
N VAL A 27 -40.47 1.28 -11.67
CA VAL A 27 -39.47 1.11 -12.73
C VAL A 27 -39.23 2.47 -13.39
N THR A 28 -38.06 3.06 -13.13
CA THR A 28 -37.63 4.31 -13.76
C THR A 28 -36.54 4.01 -14.79
N HIS A 29 -36.67 4.54 -16.00
CA HIS A 29 -35.59 4.51 -16.98
C HIS A 29 -34.50 5.49 -16.55
N ARG A 30 -33.45 4.97 -15.92
CA ARG A 30 -32.27 5.76 -15.55
C ARG A 30 -31.30 5.78 -16.74
N HIS A 31 -31.02 6.96 -17.30
CA HIS A 31 -29.90 7.11 -18.22
C HIS A 31 -28.59 6.94 -17.44
N HIS A 32 -27.68 6.11 -17.96
CA HIS A 32 -26.43 5.81 -17.30
C HIS A 32 -25.66 7.11 -17.08
N THR A 33 -25.43 7.43 -15.81
CA THR A 33 -24.56 8.54 -15.43
C THR A 33 -23.11 8.23 -15.79
N LEU A 34 -22.25 9.26 -15.92
CA LEU A 34 -20.83 9.06 -16.25
C LEU A 34 -20.13 8.13 -15.24
N LEU A 35 -20.54 8.19 -13.96
CA LEU A 35 -20.08 7.30 -12.90
C LEU A 35 -20.52 5.84 -13.10
N GLU A 36 -21.75 5.61 -13.56
CA GLU A 36 -22.26 4.26 -13.87
C GLU A 36 -21.55 3.68 -15.11
N ARG A 37 -21.30 4.48 -16.16
CA ARG A 37 -20.51 4.04 -17.32
C ARG A 37 -19.05 3.71 -16.98
N LEU A 38 -18.42 4.51 -16.13
CA LEU A 38 -17.09 4.22 -15.61
C LEU A 38 -17.10 2.95 -14.75
N GLY A 39 -18.17 2.74 -13.98
CA GLY A 39 -18.41 1.51 -13.24
C GLY A 39 -18.47 0.28 -14.14
N ASP A 40 -19.30 0.31 -15.18
CA ASP A 40 -19.47 -0.81 -16.13
C ASP A 40 -18.20 -1.08 -16.94
N ALA A 41 -17.48 -0.02 -17.32
CA ALA A 41 -16.19 -0.13 -18.02
C ALA A 41 -15.11 -0.77 -17.12
N SER A 42 -15.20 -0.57 -15.81
CA SER A 42 -14.28 -1.13 -14.82
C SER A 42 -14.53 -2.61 -14.54
N VAL A 43 -15.65 -3.19 -14.99
CA VAL A 43 -15.96 -4.62 -14.75
C VAL A 43 -15.53 -5.51 -15.93
N LYS A 44 -15.38 -4.94 -17.13
CA LYS A 44 -14.95 -5.70 -18.31
C LYS A 44 -13.45 -5.99 -18.25
N PRO A 45 -12.98 -7.21 -18.52
CA PRO A 45 -11.56 -7.58 -18.35
C PRO A 45 -10.59 -6.80 -19.25
N ILE A 46 -11.01 -6.42 -20.47
CA ILE A 46 -10.14 -5.71 -21.42
C ILE A 46 -10.04 -4.21 -21.13
N THR A 47 -11.15 -3.55 -20.75
CA THR A 47 -11.16 -2.12 -20.44
C THR A 47 -10.87 -1.83 -18.97
N GLY A 48 -11.20 -2.77 -18.10
CA GLY A 48 -11.06 -2.66 -16.66
C GLY A 48 -9.62 -2.77 -16.18
N LEU A 49 -8.78 -3.60 -16.80
CA LEU A 49 -7.36 -3.71 -16.41
C LEU A 49 -6.57 -2.40 -16.67
N PRO A 50 -6.71 -1.73 -17.83
CA PRO A 50 -6.15 -0.40 -18.04
C PRO A 50 -6.69 0.64 -17.04
N ILE A 51 -8.00 0.64 -16.78
CA ILE A 51 -8.60 1.57 -15.81
C ILE A 51 -8.04 1.30 -14.40
N ALA A 52 -7.89 0.04 -14.00
CA ALA A 52 -7.25 -0.36 -12.75
C ALA A 52 -5.82 0.13 -12.66
N ALA A 53 -5.02 -0.07 -13.70
CA ALA A 53 -3.65 0.45 -13.74
C ALA A 53 -3.63 1.99 -13.59
N VAL A 54 -4.52 2.72 -14.26
CA VAL A 54 -4.61 4.18 -14.17
C VAL A 54 -5.04 4.63 -12.79
N VAL A 55 -6.07 4.03 -12.21
CA VAL A 55 -6.57 4.40 -10.87
C VAL A 55 -5.54 4.08 -9.80
N LEU A 56 -4.91 2.90 -9.86
CA LEU A 56 -3.85 2.52 -8.93
C LEU A 56 -2.62 3.42 -9.07
N PHE A 57 -2.23 3.77 -10.30
CA PHE A 57 -1.14 4.73 -10.55
C PHE A 57 -1.49 6.12 -10.01
N ALA A 58 -2.72 6.60 -10.23
CA ALA A 58 -3.18 7.88 -9.71
C ALA A 58 -3.20 7.89 -8.17
N ALA A 59 -3.66 6.81 -7.54
CA ALA A 59 -3.64 6.65 -6.09
C ALA A 59 -2.20 6.65 -5.55
N PHE A 60 -1.31 5.88 -6.19
CA PHE A 60 0.12 5.86 -5.86
C PHE A 60 0.75 7.26 -5.97
N TRP A 61 0.51 7.94 -7.10
CA TRP A 61 1.03 9.28 -7.34
C TRP A 61 0.52 10.29 -6.30
N LEU A 62 -0.77 10.22 -5.95
CA LEU A 62 -1.37 11.08 -4.93
C LEU A 62 -0.80 10.81 -3.54
N ILE A 63 -0.64 9.54 -3.15
CA ILE A 63 -0.04 9.17 -1.86
C ILE A 63 1.39 9.67 -1.78
N ARG A 64 2.19 9.48 -2.84
CA ARG A 64 3.57 9.97 -2.90
C ARG A 64 3.61 11.49 -2.83
N PHE A 65 2.77 12.18 -3.59
CA PHE A 65 2.71 13.64 -3.57
C PHE A 65 2.38 14.19 -2.18
N ILE A 66 1.38 13.63 -1.51
CA ILE A 66 1.00 14.04 -0.15
C ILE A 66 2.11 13.64 0.84
N GLY A 67 2.62 12.42 0.75
CA GLY A 67 3.67 11.90 1.65
C GLY A 67 4.96 12.71 1.57
N GLU A 68 5.55 12.82 0.38
CA GLU A 68 6.78 13.61 0.15
C GLU A 68 6.55 15.09 0.45
N GLY A 69 5.37 15.62 0.12
CA GLY A 69 4.99 16.99 0.48
C GLY A 69 5.00 17.21 2.00
N LEU A 70 4.35 16.34 2.78
CA LEU A 70 4.37 16.46 4.24
C LEU A 70 5.77 16.27 4.83
N ILE A 71 6.59 15.38 4.26
CA ILE A 71 7.98 15.19 4.71
C ILE A 71 8.77 16.48 4.50
N GLY A 72 8.78 17.03 3.29
CA GLY A 72 9.58 18.22 2.97
C GLY A 72 9.04 19.52 3.61
N TYR A 73 7.72 19.67 3.75
CA TYR A 73 7.14 20.90 4.31
C TYR A 73 6.97 20.88 5.83
N VAL A 74 6.90 19.71 6.45
CA VAL A 74 6.60 19.57 7.89
C VAL A 74 7.67 18.73 8.60
N GLY A 75 7.94 17.52 8.11
CA GLY A 75 8.87 16.58 8.76
C GLY A 75 10.29 17.11 8.88
N GLU A 76 10.92 17.41 7.74
CA GLU A 76 12.28 17.96 7.64
C GLU A 76 12.44 19.27 8.42
N PRO A 77 11.63 20.34 8.19
CA PRO A 77 11.84 21.60 8.87
C PRO A 77 11.59 21.54 10.38
N ILE A 78 10.74 20.64 10.87
CA ILE A 78 10.58 20.43 12.33
C ILE A 78 11.84 19.78 12.90
N PHE A 79 12.35 18.73 12.27
CA PHE A 79 13.55 18.05 12.77
C PHE A 79 14.81 18.90 12.64
N GLU A 80 14.96 19.64 11.54
CA GLU A 80 16.09 20.55 11.34
C GLU A 80 16.03 21.76 12.28
N LYS A 81 14.87 22.40 12.45
CA LYS A 81 14.79 23.64 13.25
C LYS A 81 14.65 23.40 14.75
N LEU A 82 13.92 22.37 15.17
CA LEU A 82 13.74 22.07 16.60
C LEU A 82 14.75 21.02 17.10
N TRP A 83 15.00 19.95 16.34
CA TRP A 83 15.73 18.79 16.84
C TRP A 83 17.23 18.89 16.60
N ALA A 84 17.67 19.37 15.44
CA ALA A 84 19.09 19.54 15.11
C ALA A 84 19.87 20.41 16.10
N PRO A 85 19.39 21.59 16.55
CA PRO A 85 20.15 22.41 17.50
C PRO A 85 20.24 21.76 18.88
N VAL A 86 19.26 20.94 19.27
CA VAL A 86 19.30 20.17 20.52
C VAL A 86 20.34 19.06 20.41
N MET A 87 20.33 18.34 19.29
CA MET A 87 21.27 17.24 19.03
C MET A 87 22.71 17.73 18.83
N LEU A 88 22.93 18.89 18.20
CA LEU A 88 24.25 19.52 18.07
C LEU A 88 24.81 19.98 19.42
N LYS A 89 23.96 20.51 20.32
CA LYS A 89 24.37 20.83 21.71
C LYS A 89 24.68 19.57 22.52
N LEU A 90 23.93 18.48 22.29
CA LEU A 90 24.20 17.19 22.91
C LEU A 90 25.53 16.60 22.40
N SER A 91 25.79 16.75 21.10
CA SER A 91 27.01 16.34 20.41
C SER A 91 28.24 17.08 20.94
N SER A 92 28.16 18.38 21.18
CA SER A 92 29.29 19.12 21.76
C SER A 92 29.54 18.83 23.25
N LEU A 93 28.52 18.32 23.96
CA LEU A 93 28.61 17.86 25.35
C LEU A 93 29.16 16.43 25.47
N LEU A 94 28.84 15.57 24.51
CA LEU A 94 29.41 14.23 24.38
C LEU A 94 30.73 14.33 23.61
N GLY A 95 31.84 14.51 24.33
CA GLY A 95 33.17 14.51 23.74
C GLY A 95 33.48 13.24 22.93
N SER A 96 34.45 13.34 22.01
CA SER A 96 34.81 12.30 21.04
C SER A 96 35.63 11.13 21.61
N GLU A 97 35.93 11.11 22.91
CA GLU A 97 36.84 10.14 23.50
C GLU A 97 36.21 9.29 24.62
N GLY A 98 36.58 8.00 24.65
CA GLY A 98 36.14 7.05 25.66
C GLY A 98 34.67 6.62 25.54
N PHE A 99 34.03 6.33 26.68
CA PHE A 99 32.63 5.92 26.75
C PHE A 99 31.66 6.97 26.17
N LEU A 100 32.01 8.25 26.26
CA LEU A 100 31.23 9.36 25.71
C LEU A 100 31.26 9.40 24.18
N GLY A 101 32.38 9.02 23.55
CA GLY A 101 32.48 8.88 22.10
C GLY A 101 31.66 7.69 21.58
N PHE A 102 31.64 6.56 22.29
CA PHE A 102 30.72 5.46 21.98
C PHE A 102 29.26 5.89 22.11
N LEU A 103 28.91 6.60 23.19
CA LEU A 103 27.57 7.14 23.40
C LEU A 103 27.18 8.14 22.29
N HIS A 104 28.13 8.92 21.79
CA HIS A 104 27.93 9.87 20.70
C HIS A 104 27.57 9.13 19.41
N SER A 105 28.39 8.13 19.03
CA SER A 105 28.13 7.29 17.85
C SER A 105 26.82 6.49 17.96
N LEU A 106 26.38 6.11 19.17
CA LEU A 106 25.16 5.32 19.35
C LEU A 106 23.90 6.19 19.32
N LEU A 107 23.91 7.35 19.98
CA LEU A 107 22.73 8.23 20.08
C LEU A 107 22.61 9.20 18.92
N ILE A 108 23.72 9.81 18.50
CA ILE A 108 23.75 10.88 17.49
C ILE A 108 24.18 10.33 16.14
N GLY A 109 25.11 9.37 16.16
CA GLY A 109 25.65 8.78 14.95
C GLY A 109 26.79 9.61 14.36
N ASP A 110 27.22 9.26 13.16
CA ASP A 110 28.35 9.92 12.51
C ASP A 110 27.95 11.30 11.98
N LEU A 111 28.77 12.31 12.29
CA LEU A 111 28.63 13.64 11.71
C LEU A 111 29.22 13.62 10.29
N ILE A 112 28.43 14.07 9.32
CA ILE A 112 28.86 14.22 7.93
C ILE A 112 29.10 15.72 7.72
N ASP A 113 30.33 16.09 7.36
CA ASP A 113 30.75 17.49 7.17
C ASP A 113 30.51 18.44 8.36
N GLY A 114 30.46 17.90 9.58
CA GLY A 114 30.26 18.69 10.81
C GLY A 114 28.78 19.02 11.11
N GLU A 115 27.86 18.52 10.30
CA GLU A 115 26.41 18.64 10.50
C GLU A 115 25.76 17.27 10.75
N ILE A 116 24.57 17.30 11.35
CA ILE A 116 23.78 16.10 11.59
C ILE A 116 22.85 15.92 10.40
N ASP A 117 23.15 14.95 9.54
CA ASP A 117 22.24 14.51 8.49
C ASP A 117 21.31 13.44 9.07
N PHE A 118 20.04 13.79 9.30
CA PHE A 118 19.07 12.85 9.86
C PHE A 118 18.83 11.61 8.99
N GLY A 119 19.16 11.64 7.70
CA GLY A 119 19.06 10.50 6.80
C GLY A 119 20.27 9.56 6.87
N GLN A 120 21.47 10.07 7.17
CA GLN A 120 22.73 9.34 7.02
C GLN A 120 23.57 9.21 8.28
N SER A 121 23.28 9.96 9.35
CA SER A 121 24.05 9.86 10.60
C SER A 121 23.86 8.52 11.32
N PHE A 122 22.79 7.76 11.07
CA PHE A 122 22.51 6.43 11.67
C PHE A 122 22.47 6.37 13.21
N GLY A 123 22.30 7.50 13.89
CA GLY A 123 22.12 7.54 15.34
C GLY A 123 20.69 7.20 15.78
N LEU A 124 20.54 6.68 17.00
CA LEU A 124 19.23 6.32 17.55
C LEU A 124 18.27 7.53 17.67
N LEU A 125 18.77 8.68 18.10
CA LEU A 125 17.99 9.91 18.28
C LEU A 125 17.94 10.79 17.03
N THR A 126 18.81 10.53 16.05
CA THR A 126 18.82 11.21 14.75
C THR A 126 17.98 10.40 13.77
N THR A 127 18.60 9.52 12.99
CA THR A 127 17.94 8.69 11.97
C THR A 127 16.89 7.76 12.58
N GLY A 128 17.14 7.20 13.77
CA GLY A 128 16.21 6.31 14.44
C GLY A 128 14.89 6.96 14.85
N LEU A 129 14.87 8.27 15.12
CA LEU A 129 13.65 9.01 15.45
C LEU A 129 13.03 9.69 14.23
N PHE A 130 13.87 10.20 13.33
CA PHE A 130 13.44 10.88 12.11
C PHE A 130 12.74 9.93 11.13
N VAL A 131 13.25 8.71 10.94
CA VAL A 131 12.64 7.78 9.97
C VAL A 131 11.20 7.43 10.36
N PRO A 132 10.87 7.03 11.60
CA PRO A 132 9.49 6.71 11.98
C PRO A 132 8.57 7.94 12.00
N LEU A 133 9.02 9.06 12.57
CA LEU A 133 8.17 10.23 12.81
C LEU A 133 8.16 11.23 11.65
N GLY A 134 9.34 11.50 11.10
CA GLY A 134 9.55 12.46 10.02
C GLY A 134 9.20 11.90 8.65
N ALA A 135 9.53 10.62 8.38
CA ALA A 135 9.31 10.02 7.06
C ALA A 135 8.10 9.08 7.00
N VAL A 136 8.01 8.09 7.89
CA VAL A 136 6.99 7.02 7.79
C VAL A 136 5.59 7.52 8.15
N LEU A 137 5.44 8.29 9.22
CA LEU A 137 4.13 8.74 9.71
C LEU A 137 3.36 9.57 8.66
N PRO A 138 3.97 10.55 7.96
CA PRO A 138 3.33 11.22 6.82
C PRO A 138 2.83 10.29 5.72
N TYR A 139 3.62 9.28 5.35
CA TYR A 139 3.23 8.28 4.34
C TYR A 139 2.03 7.44 4.79
N VAL A 140 2.02 7.02 6.06
CA VAL A 140 0.90 6.26 6.63
C VAL A 140 -0.37 7.11 6.66
N PHE A 141 -0.26 8.39 7.01
CA PHE A 141 -1.39 9.32 6.98
C PHE A 141 -1.93 9.50 5.55
N ALA A 142 -1.07 9.82 4.60
CA ALA A 142 -1.44 9.95 3.19
C ALA A 142 -2.11 8.69 2.64
N PHE A 143 -1.58 7.52 3.03
CA PHE A 143 -2.12 6.23 2.64
C PHE A 143 -3.56 6.03 3.14
N TYR A 144 -3.85 6.22 4.43
CA TYR A 144 -5.21 6.01 4.95
C TYR A 144 -6.22 6.99 4.36
N VAL A 145 -5.82 8.22 4.08
CA VAL A 145 -6.69 9.22 3.42
C VAL A 145 -7.08 8.75 2.02
N VAL A 146 -6.10 8.32 1.21
CA VAL A 146 -6.38 7.86 -0.16
C VAL A 146 -7.11 6.51 -0.18
N LEU A 147 -6.77 5.60 0.74
CA LEU A 147 -7.46 4.31 0.84
C LEU A 147 -8.92 4.50 1.24
N SER A 148 -9.21 5.33 2.25
CA SER A 148 -10.58 5.65 2.65
C SER A 148 -11.37 6.21 1.48
N PHE A 149 -10.77 7.10 0.70
CA PHE A 149 -11.42 7.67 -0.47
C PHE A 149 -11.72 6.61 -1.56
N LEU A 150 -10.79 5.68 -1.81
CA LEU A 150 -11.01 4.58 -2.77
C LEU A 150 -12.05 3.56 -2.28
N GLU A 151 -12.11 3.33 -0.98
CA GLU A 151 -13.09 2.47 -0.32
C GLU A 151 -14.49 3.08 -0.41
N ASP A 152 -14.64 4.38 -0.12
CA ASP A 152 -15.91 5.13 -0.23
C ASP A 152 -16.46 5.16 -1.66
N LEU A 153 -15.57 5.14 -2.67
CA LEU A 153 -15.95 5.01 -4.09
C LEU A 153 -16.41 3.59 -4.47
N GLY A 154 -16.24 2.60 -3.58
CA GLY A 154 -16.52 1.20 -3.85
C GLY A 154 -15.67 0.65 -5.00
N TYR A 155 -14.47 1.19 -5.20
CA TYR A 155 -13.57 0.75 -6.28
C TYR A 155 -12.74 -0.48 -5.85
N LEU A 156 -12.32 -0.52 -4.58
CA LEU A 156 -11.52 -1.63 -4.04
C LEU A 156 -12.20 -3.01 -4.23
N PRO A 157 -13.51 -3.19 -3.97
CA PRO A 157 -14.17 -4.47 -4.20
C PRO A 157 -14.19 -4.86 -5.68
N ARG A 158 -14.46 -3.91 -6.58
CA ARG A 158 -14.49 -4.17 -8.04
C ARG A 158 -13.11 -4.59 -8.56
N LEU A 159 -12.08 -3.92 -8.07
CA LEU A 159 -10.71 -4.19 -8.45
C LEU A 159 -10.26 -5.56 -7.92
N ALA A 160 -10.61 -5.91 -6.68
CA ALA A 160 -10.30 -7.20 -6.08
C ALA A 160 -10.85 -8.36 -6.92
N VAL A 161 -12.12 -8.31 -7.35
CA VAL A 161 -12.73 -9.37 -8.19
C VAL A 161 -11.99 -9.53 -9.53
N MET A 162 -11.53 -8.44 -10.13
CA MET A 162 -10.86 -8.51 -11.44
C MET A 162 -9.49 -9.18 -11.37
N VAL A 163 -8.70 -8.87 -10.34
CA VAL A 163 -7.36 -9.46 -10.17
C VAL A 163 -7.38 -10.78 -9.41
N ASP A 164 -8.55 -11.21 -8.93
CA ASP A 164 -8.69 -12.35 -8.05
C ASP A 164 -8.12 -13.64 -8.66
N THR A 165 -8.41 -13.91 -9.93
CA THR A 165 -7.89 -15.09 -10.63
C THR A 165 -6.35 -15.11 -10.71
N LEU A 166 -5.70 -13.94 -10.81
CA LEU A 166 -4.24 -13.85 -10.84
C LEU A 166 -3.66 -14.04 -9.43
N MET A 167 -4.27 -13.41 -8.43
CA MET A 167 -3.82 -13.51 -7.04
C MET A 167 -4.01 -14.92 -6.47
N HIS A 168 -5.10 -15.60 -6.83
CA HIS A 168 -5.36 -16.99 -6.42
C HIS A 168 -4.27 -17.96 -6.91
N LYS A 169 -3.71 -17.74 -8.11
CA LYS A 169 -2.55 -18.53 -8.59
C LYS A 169 -1.32 -18.38 -7.70
N LEU A 170 -1.20 -17.22 -7.04
CA LEU A 170 -0.13 -16.90 -6.09
C LEU A 170 -0.51 -17.25 -4.64
N GLY A 171 -1.72 -17.78 -4.40
CA GLY A 171 -2.22 -18.13 -3.07
C GLY A 171 -2.66 -16.94 -2.23
N LEU A 172 -3.09 -15.86 -2.87
CA LEU A 172 -3.53 -14.61 -2.25
C LEU A 172 -4.95 -14.26 -2.73
N HIS A 173 -5.74 -13.63 -1.87
CA HIS A 173 -6.99 -12.99 -2.28
C HIS A 173 -6.73 -11.79 -3.21
N GLY A 174 -7.63 -11.54 -4.18
CA GLY A 174 -7.65 -10.33 -5.01
C GLY A 174 -7.42 -8.98 -4.28
N PHE A 175 -7.83 -8.86 -3.01
CA PHE A 175 -7.57 -7.65 -2.20
C PHE A 175 -6.08 -7.38 -1.93
N ALA A 176 -5.20 -8.38 -2.08
CA ALA A 176 -3.75 -8.24 -1.88
C ALA A 176 -3.08 -7.30 -2.89
N ILE A 177 -3.71 -6.99 -4.02
CA ILE A 177 -3.14 -6.08 -5.02
C ILE A 177 -2.96 -4.65 -4.50
N VAL A 178 -3.81 -4.23 -3.57
CA VAL A 178 -3.78 -2.89 -2.95
C VAL A 178 -2.47 -2.73 -2.16
N PRO A 179 -2.15 -3.56 -1.15
CA PRO A 179 -0.87 -3.51 -0.46
C PRO A 179 0.34 -3.67 -1.39
N MET A 180 0.24 -4.53 -2.40
CA MET A 180 1.35 -4.77 -3.34
C MET A 180 1.73 -3.55 -4.15
N MET A 181 0.75 -2.83 -4.70
CA MET A 181 1.01 -1.59 -5.45
C MET A 181 1.52 -0.47 -4.54
N LEU A 182 1.06 -0.43 -3.29
CA LEU A 182 1.51 0.57 -2.31
C LEU A 182 2.97 0.35 -1.89
N GLY A 183 3.40 -0.91 -1.80
CA GLY A 183 4.81 -1.24 -1.51
C GLY A 183 5.80 -0.65 -2.52
N LEU A 184 5.37 -0.46 -3.78
CA LEU A 184 6.18 0.23 -4.79
C LEU A 184 6.56 1.65 -4.35
N GLY A 185 5.76 2.29 -3.49
CA GLY A 185 6.09 3.56 -2.86
C GLY A 185 6.90 3.38 -1.60
N CYS A 186 6.25 2.88 -0.57
CA CYS A 186 6.89 2.63 0.71
C CYS A 186 6.41 1.29 1.23
N ASN A 187 7.37 0.39 1.49
CA ASN A 187 7.06 -0.94 2.01
C ASN A 187 6.44 -0.87 3.41
N VAL A 188 6.63 0.20 4.19
CA VAL A 188 6.07 0.32 5.54
C VAL A 188 4.52 0.37 5.53
N PRO A 189 3.85 1.35 4.90
CA PRO A 189 2.39 1.35 4.78
C PRO A 189 1.88 0.16 3.95
N GLY A 190 2.63 -0.30 2.95
CA GLY A 190 2.29 -1.51 2.20
C GLY A 190 2.18 -2.75 3.09
N VAL A 191 3.17 -3.00 3.95
CA VAL A 191 3.13 -4.11 4.91
C VAL A 191 2.05 -3.87 5.97
N LEU A 192 1.84 -2.65 6.46
CA LEU A 192 0.77 -2.36 7.42
C LEU A 192 -0.63 -2.63 6.84
N SER A 193 -0.82 -2.39 5.55
CA SER A 193 -2.11 -2.58 4.88
C SER A 193 -2.48 -4.04 4.62
N ILE A 194 -1.55 -5.00 4.74
CA ILE A 194 -1.87 -6.43 4.63
C ILE A 194 -2.83 -6.91 5.73
N ARG A 195 -3.04 -6.12 6.80
CA ARG A 195 -4.00 -6.44 7.87
C ARG A 195 -5.44 -6.61 7.37
N ILE A 196 -5.76 -6.09 6.17
CA ILE A 196 -7.05 -6.28 5.50
C ILE A 196 -7.28 -7.72 5.05
N LEU A 197 -6.22 -8.51 4.87
CA LEU A 197 -6.32 -9.93 4.47
C LEU A 197 -6.87 -10.75 5.65
N GLU A 198 -7.74 -11.71 5.39
CA GLU A 198 -8.46 -12.45 6.43
C GLU A 198 -7.55 -13.45 7.16
N THR A 199 -6.72 -14.18 6.40
CA THR A 199 -5.92 -15.27 6.96
C THR A 199 -4.50 -14.83 7.34
N ARG A 200 -3.96 -15.42 8.42
CA ARG A 200 -2.54 -15.21 8.79
C ARG A 200 -1.59 -15.70 7.70
N ARG A 201 -1.97 -16.75 6.97
CA ARG A 201 -1.21 -17.30 5.84
C ARG A 201 -1.04 -16.25 4.76
N GLU A 202 -2.13 -15.65 4.28
CA GLU A 202 -2.07 -14.62 3.23
C GLU A 202 -1.29 -13.40 3.69
N ARG A 203 -1.46 -12.96 4.94
CA ARG A 203 -0.66 -11.87 5.51
C ARG A 203 0.83 -12.17 5.46
N PHE A 204 1.24 -13.38 5.81
CA PHE A 204 2.65 -13.78 5.76
C PHE A 204 3.18 -13.83 4.33
N ILE A 205 2.41 -14.41 3.40
CA ILE A 205 2.78 -14.48 1.98
C ILE A 205 2.91 -13.07 1.40
N ALA A 206 1.91 -12.22 1.59
CA ALA A 206 1.90 -10.84 1.12
C ALA A 206 3.07 -10.03 1.72
N ALA A 207 3.30 -10.10 3.04
CA ALA A 207 4.43 -9.42 3.69
C ALA A 207 5.77 -9.82 3.08
N THR A 208 5.98 -11.12 2.86
CA THR A 208 7.26 -11.65 2.37
C THR A 208 7.50 -11.23 0.92
N ILE A 209 6.47 -11.36 0.07
CA ILE A 209 6.56 -10.93 -1.33
C ILE A 209 6.76 -9.42 -1.42
N LEU A 210 6.10 -8.63 -0.57
CA LEU A 210 6.26 -7.18 -0.54
C LEU A 210 7.67 -6.77 -0.11
N ALA A 211 8.21 -7.41 0.93
CA ALA A 211 9.54 -7.09 1.45
C ALA A 211 10.68 -7.46 0.48
N ILE A 212 10.53 -8.55 -0.28
CA ILE A 212 11.60 -9.09 -1.13
C ILE A 212 11.40 -8.74 -2.61
N GLY A 213 10.18 -8.85 -3.12
CA GLY A 213 9.88 -8.75 -4.55
C GLY A 213 9.50 -7.35 -5.02
N VAL A 214 9.06 -6.47 -4.11
CA VAL A 214 8.56 -5.12 -4.46
C VAL A 214 9.58 -4.06 -4.04
N PRO A 215 10.27 -3.40 -4.99
CA PRO A 215 11.19 -2.31 -4.66
C PRO A 215 10.40 -1.08 -4.24
N CYS A 216 10.70 -0.51 -3.08
CA CYS A 216 10.14 0.79 -2.66
C CYS A 216 10.70 1.94 -3.51
N ALA A 217 10.10 3.13 -3.40
CA ALA A 217 10.48 4.29 -4.20
C ALA A 217 11.96 4.67 -4.05
N ALA A 218 12.53 4.53 -2.84
CA ALA A 218 13.95 4.77 -2.61
C ALA A 218 14.84 3.75 -3.35
N LEU A 219 14.46 2.46 -3.31
CA LEU A 219 15.17 1.41 -4.04
C LEU A 219 15.04 1.59 -5.55
N GLN A 220 13.86 1.99 -6.04
CA GLN A 220 13.64 2.29 -7.45
C GLN A 220 14.51 3.47 -7.91
N ALA A 221 14.57 4.55 -7.12
CA ALA A 221 15.42 5.70 -7.42
C ALA A 221 16.90 5.30 -7.49
N MET A 222 17.37 4.46 -6.55
CA MET A 222 18.74 3.94 -6.54
C MET A 222 19.02 3.03 -7.75
N VAL A 223 18.10 2.10 -8.07
CA VAL A 223 18.22 1.20 -9.22
C VAL A 223 18.26 2.00 -10.51
N VAL A 224 17.34 2.95 -10.69
CA VAL A 224 17.32 3.81 -11.89
C VAL A 224 18.60 4.65 -11.96
N GLY A 225 19.03 5.28 -10.88
CA GLY A 225 20.26 6.09 -10.86
C GLY A 225 21.50 5.28 -11.24
N LEU A 226 21.76 4.18 -10.53
CA LEU A 226 22.99 3.40 -10.70
C LEU A 226 23.01 2.54 -11.97
N VAL A 227 21.87 1.94 -12.33
CA VAL A 227 21.81 0.99 -13.46
C VAL A 227 21.75 1.72 -14.79
N VAL A 228 21.05 2.86 -14.86
CA VAL A 228 21.03 3.68 -16.09
C VAL A 228 22.40 4.27 -16.36
N GLU A 229 23.09 4.76 -15.33
CA GLU A 229 24.43 5.34 -15.47
C GLU A 229 25.46 4.33 -16.00
N LYS A 230 25.41 3.07 -15.55
CA LYS A 230 26.42 2.06 -15.89
C LYS A 230 26.08 1.15 -17.08
N GLY A 231 24.80 0.89 -17.36
CA GLY A 231 24.39 -0.10 -18.37
C GLY A 231 23.33 0.37 -19.36
N GLY A 232 22.79 1.58 -19.20
CA GLY A 232 21.74 2.13 -20.06
C GLY A 232 20.35 1.53 -19.80
N LEU A 233 19.38 1.94 -20.62
CA LEU A 233 17.96 1.57 -20.49
C LEU A 233 17.69 0.06 -20.62
N GLY A 234 18.53 -0.68 -21.34
CA GLY A 234 18.38 -2.13 -21.51
C GLY A 234 18.55 -2.92 -20.21
N SER A 235 19.51 -2.52 -19.36
CA SER A 235 19.76 -3.17 -18.07
C SER A 235 18.66 -2.93 -17.03
N LEU A 236 17.90 -1.83 -17.13
CA LEU A 236 16.71 -1.63 -16.30
C LEU A 236 15.68 -2.74 -16.54
N GLY A 237 15.46 -3.11 -17.80
CA GLY A 237 14.53 -4.18 -18.15
C GLY A 237 14.92 -5.51 -17.52
N ILE A 238 16.23 -5.82 -17.47
CA ILE A 238 16.74 -7.04 -16.83
C ILE A 238 16.45 -7.02 -15.33
N VAL A 239 16.74 -5.91 -14.63
CA VAL A 239 16.51 -5.81 -13.18
C VAL A 239 15.03 -5.94 -12.83
N TYR A 240 14.13 -5.25 -13.55
CA TYR A 240 12.70 -5.40 -13.30
C TYR A 240 12.17 -6.79 -13.69
N ALA A 241 12.73 -7.41 -14.73
CA ALA A 241 12.38 -8.79 -15.09
C ALA A 241 12.83 -9.79 -14.02
N THR A 242 14.02 -9.63 -13.42
CA THR A 242 14.46 -10.50 -12.32
C THR A 242 13.63 -10.27 -11.07
N LEU A 243 13.30 -9.02 -10.72
CA LEU A 243 12.41 -8.72 -9.59
C LEU A 243 11.01 -9.32 -9.80
N PHE A 244 10.45 -9.21 -11.00
CA PHE A 244 9.17 -9.82 -11.33
C PHE A 244 9.24 -11.36 -11.25
N ALA A 245 10.33 -11.96 -11.75
CA ALA A 245 10.55 -13.40 -11.63
C ALA A 245 10.64 -13.85 -10.16
N VAL A 246 11.37 -13.11 -9.32
CA VAL A 246 11.42 -13.35 -7.87
C VAL A 246 10.04 -13.25 -7.27
N TRP A 247 9.27 -12.21 -7.60
CA TRP A 247 7.91 -12.01 -7.10
C TRP A 247 6.99 -13.20 -7.43
N VAL A 248 7.02 -13.70 -8.68
CA VAL A 248 6.23 -14.87 -9.11
C VAL A 248 6.70 -16.16 -8.45
N VAL A 249 8.02 -16.41 -8.45
CA VAL A 249 8.61 -17.64 -7.89
C VAL A 249 8.36 -17.71 -6.39
N LEU A 250 8.56 -16.61 -5.68
CA LEU A 250 8.36 -16.54 -4.24
C LEU A 250 6.88 -16.75 -3.88
N GLY A 251 5.96 -16.12 -4.63
CA GLY A 251 4.52 -16.32 -4.44
C GLY A 251 4.12 -17.78 -4.65
N PHE A 252 4.56 -18.40 -5.74
CA PHE A 252 4.27 -19.81 -6.00
C PHE A 252 4.90 -20.75 -4.96
N LEU A 253 6.14 -20.50 -4.57
CA LEU A 253 6.87 -21.30 -3.58
C LEU A 253 6.19 -21.21 -2.21
N LEU A 254 5.85 -20.01 -1.75
CA LEU A 254 5.16 -19.80 -0.48
C LEU A 254 3.75 -20.40 -0.51
N ASN A 255 3.03 -20.29 -1.64
CA ASN A 255 1.74 -20.94 -1.81
C ASN A 255 1.82 -22.48 -1.69
N ARG A 256 2.92 -23.08 -2.14
CA ARG A 256 3.13 -24.54 -2.04
C ARG A 256 3.64 -24.98 -0.66
N LEU A 257 4.45 -24.16 0.00
CA LEU A 257 5.05 -24.48 1.30
C LEU A 257 4.05 -24.35 2.45
N PHE A 258 3.25 -23.28 2.45
CA PHE A 258 2.22 -23.08 3.46
C PHE A 258 0.94 -23.79 3.03
N LYS A 259 0.27 -24.47 3.99
CA LYS A 259 -1.02 -25.16 3.79
C LYS A 259 -2.15 -24.33 4.43
N GLY A 260 -3.33 -24.29 3.81
CA GLY A 260 -4.47 -23.43 4.19
C GLY A 260 -5.22 -22.89 2.96
N GLU A 261 -6.51 -22.66 3.07
CA GLU A 261 -7.32 -22.11 1.97
C GLU A 261 -7.25 -20.58 1.97
N SER A 262 -7.21 -19.97 0.79
CA SER A 262 -7.57 -18.56 0.61
C SER A 262 -9.11 -18.51 0.61
N PRO A 263 -9.75 -17.79 1.54
CA PRO A 263 -11.20 -17.70 1.56
C PRO A 263 -11.70 -17.07 0.26
N GLU A 264 -12.53 -17.79 -0.47
CA GLU A 264 -13.32 -17.24 -1.56
C GLU A 264 -14.53 -16.56 -0.91
N ILE A 265 -14.59 -15.23 -0.94
CA ILE A 265 -15.81 -14.48 -0.56
C ILE A 265 -16.70 -14.32 -1.79
#